data_AF-A0A1Q6XL72-F1
#
_entry.id   AF-A0A1Q6XL72-F1
#
_cell.length_a   1.000
_cell.length_b   1.000
_cell.length_c   1.000
_cell.angle_alpha   90.00
_cell.angle_beta   90.00
_cell.angle_gamma   90.00
#
_symmetry.space_group_name_H-M   'P 1'
#
loop_
_entity.id
_entity.type
_entity.pdbx_description
1 polymer ?
#
loop_
_entity_poly.entity_id
_entity_poly.type
_entity_poly.pdbx_seq_one_letter_code
_entity_poly.pdbx_strand_id
1 'polypeptide(L)'
;TYIYGIGRPLAAQILAKAGVSPSTRVKDLREDEIVKLREIIEREHKVEGDLRKEVSMNIKRLIDIGCYRGLRHRRGLPVRGQRTKTNARTRKGPKGQGKARKTLKVG
;
A
#
# COMPACT_ATOMS: atom_id res chain seq x y z
N THR A 1 9.03 -9.65 -5.04
CA THR A 1 8.12 -8.89 -5.91
C THR A 1 8.37 -7.43 -5.68
N TYR A 2 8.52 -6.65 -6.75
CA TYR A 2 8.93 -5.24 -6.67
C TYR A 2 7.79 -4.26 -6.97
N ILE A 3 6.76 -4.72 -7.69
CA ILE A 3 5.62 -3.88 -8.10
C ILE A 3 4.64 -3.74 -6.93
N TYR A 4 4.30 -2.51 -6.56
CA TYR A 4 3.31 -2.21 -5.54
C TYR A 4 1.92 -2.66 -6.00
N GLY A 5 1.30 -3.52 -5.19
CA GLY A 5 0.04 -4.20 -5.53
C GLY A 5 0.23 -5.66 -5.95
N ILE A 6 1.46 -6.08 -6.32
CA ILE A 6 1.74 -7.47 -6.70
C ILE A 6 2.53 -8.18 -5.60
N GLY A 7 1.84 -9.07 -4.88
CA GLY A 7 2.44 -10.01 -3.93
C GLY A 7 2.86 -11.33 -4.58
N ARG A 8 3.53 -12.19 -3.80
CA ARG A 8 3.86 -13.57 -4.21
C ARG A 8 2.67 -14.38 -4.76
N PRO A 9 1.48 -14.40 -4.12
CA PRO A 9 0.36 -15.19 -4.64
C PRO A 9 -0.16 -14.65 -5.97
N LEU A 10 -0.28 -13.33 -6.11
CA LEU A 10 -0.74 -12.71 -7.35
C LEU A 10 0.27 -12.91 -8.49
N ALA A 11 1.56 -12.81 -8.20
CA ALA A 11 2.61 -13.10 -9.18
C ALA A 11 2.51 -14.53 -9.73
N ALA A 12 2.28 -15.53 -8.88
CA ALA A 12 2.10 -16.91 -9.31
C ALA A 12 0.86 -17.08 -10.22
N GLN A 13 -0.24 -16.40 -9.90
CA GLN A 13 -1.45 -16.41 -10.74
C GLN A 13 -1.21 -15.75 -12.10
N ILE A 14 -0.54 -14.59 -12.13
CA ILE A 14 -0.21 -13.88 -13.37
C ILE A 14 0.71 -14.73 -14.27
N LEU A 15 1.73 -15.36 -13.68
CA LEU A 15 2.65 -16.24 -14.42
C LEU A 15 1.94 -17.46 -15.00
N ALA A 16 1.03 -18.08 -14.23
CA ALA A 16 0.22 -19.20 -14.71
C ALA A 16 -0.70 -18.77 -15.87
N LYS A 17 -1.30 -17.59 -15.80
CA LYS A 17 -2.13 -17.03 -16.90
C LYS A 17 -1.30 -16.69 -18.14
N ALA A 18 -0.10 -16.14 -17.97
CA ALA A 18 0.79 -15.79 -19.06
C ALA A 18 1.47 -17.02 -19.71
N GLY A 19 1.39 -18.18 -19.07
CA GLY A 19 2.08 -19.40 -19.50
C GLY A 19 3.60 -19.35 -19.30
N VAL A 20 4.08 -18.48 -18.41
CA VAL A 20 5.52 -18.27 -18.15
C VAL A 20 5.95 -19.08 -16.94
N SER A 21 7.06 -19.81 -17.06
CA SER A 21 7.59 -20.58 -15.93
C SER A 21 8.09 -19.65 -14.81
N PRO A 22 7.75 -19.92 -13.54
CA PRO A 22 8.19 -19.10 -12.40
C PRO A 22 9.69 -19.24 -12.10
N SER A 23 10.37 -20.24 -12.65
CA SER A 23 11.81 -20.43 -12.49
C SER A 23 12.65 -19.67 -13.51
N THR A 24 12.03 -19.13 -14.57
CA THR A 24 12.71 -18.38 -15.61
C THR A 24 13.29 -17.09 -15.02
N ARG A 25 14.56 -16.80 -15.31
CA ARG A 25 15.17 -15.54 -14.87
C ARG A 25 14.68 -14.41 -15.75
N VAL A 26 14.61 -13.20 -15.19
CA VAL A 26 14.13 -11.99 -15.89
C VAL A 26 14.89 -11.71 -17.18
N LYS A 27 16.21 -12.00 -17.21
CA LYS A 27 17.07 -11.82 -18.39
C LYS A 27 16.77 -12.80 -19.53
N ASP A 28 16.13 -13.92 -19.23
CA ASP A 28 15.88 -15.02 -20.17
C ASP A 28 14.41 -14.99 -20.65
N LEU A 29 13.64 -13.96 -20.29
CA LEU A 29 12.27 -13.75 -20.75
C LEU A 29 12.26 -13.29 -22.21
N ARG A 30 11.32 -13.85 -22.98
CA ARG A 30 11.09 -13.42 -24.36
C ARG A 30 10.25 -12.14 -24.40
N GLU A 31 10.42 -11.35 -25.45
CA GLU A 31 9.67 -10.09 -25.61
C GLU A 31 8.15 -10.32 -25.63
N ASP A 32 7.69 -11.42 -26.24
CA ASP A 32 6.27 -11.78 -26.28
C ASP A 32 5.71 -12.12 -24.90
N GLU A 33 6.52 -12.76 -24.04
CA GLU A 33 6.15 -13.04 -22.65
C GLU A 33 6.06 -11.75 -21.83
N ILE A 34 6.97 -10.80 -22.06
CA ILE A 34 6.95 -9.49 -21.40
C ILE A 34 5.70 -8.71 -21.76
N VAL A 35 5.33 -8.69 -23.05
CA VAL A 35 4.11 -8.02 -23.52
C VAL A 35 2.87 -8.67 -22.91
N LYS A 36 2.75 -10.00 -22.94
CA LYS A 36 1.64 -10.73 -22.30
C LYS A 36 1.51 -10.41 -20.82
N LEU A 37 2.62 -10.42 -20.08
CA LEU A 37 2.63 -10.09 -18.66
C LEU A 37 2.16 -8.65 -18.42
N ARG A 38 2.60 -7.69 -19.24
CA ARG A 38 2.17 -6.30 -19.15
C ARG A 38 0.67 -6.16 -19.39
N GLU A 39 0.15 -6.76 -20.46
CA GLU A 39 -1.28 -6.70 -20.80
C GLU A 39 -2.17 -7.28 -19.71
N ILE A 40 -1.80 -8.43 -19.14
CA ILE A 40 -2.55 -9.05 -18.03
C ILE A 40 -2.56 -8.12 -16.82
N ILE A 41 -1.39 -7.55 -16.46
CA ILE A 41 -1.27 -6.66 -15.31
C ILE A 41 -2.11 -5.40 -15.50
N GLU A 42 -2.02 -4.73 -16.64
CA GLU A 42 -2.74 -3.48 -16.91
C GLU A 42 -4.25 -3.67 -16.99
N ARG A 43 -4.73 -4.78 -17.55
CA ARG A 43 -6.17 -5.03 -17.73
C ARG A 43 -6.86 -5.48 -16.45
N GLU A 44 -6.22 -6.35 -15.67
CA GLU A 44 -6.87 -7.01 -14.53
C GLU A 44 -6.53 -6.41 -13.17
N HIS A 45 -5.44 -5.63 -13.06
CA HIS A 45 -4.90 -5.22 -11.77
C HIS A 45 -4.57 -3.73 -11.70
N LYS A 46 -5.07 -3.08 -10.65
CA LYS A 46 -4.60 -1.74 -10.28
C LYS A 46 -3.28 -1.87 -9.55
N VAL A 47 -2.22 -1.32 -10.13
CA VAL A 47 -0.87 -1.37 -9.58
C VAL A 47 -0.30 0.04 -9.40
N GLU A 48 0.78 0.13 -8.63
CA GLU A 48 1.57 1.36 -8.45
C GLU A 48 0.75 2.62 -8.12
N GLY A 49 0.77 3.61 -9.01
CA GLY A 49 0.24 4.94 -8.78
C GLY A 49 -1.26 4.92 -8.50
N ASP A 50 -2.02 4.13 -9.26
CA ASP A 50 -3.47 4.11 -9.14
C ASP A 50 -3.90 3.43 -7.84
N LEU A 51 -3.23 2.34 -7.45
CA LEU A 51 -3.48 1.70 -6.17
C LEU A 51 -3.09 2.62 -4.99
N ARG A 52 -1.98 3.36 -5.10
CA ARG A 52 -1.56 4.34 -4.07
C ARG A 52 -2.55 5.49 -3.94
N LYS A 53 -3.03 6.03 -5.06
CA LYS A 53 -4.06 7.08 -5.09
C LYS A 53 -5.35 6.59 -4.45
N GLU A 54 -5.81 5.40 -4.83
CA GLU A 54 -7.02 4.79 -4.28
C GLU A 54 -6.93 4.63 -2.75
N VAL A 55 -5.83 4.07 -2.25
CA VAL A 55 -5.60 3.92 -0.81
C VAL A 55 -5.54 5.28 -0.10
N SER A 56 -4.89 6.28 -0.70
CA SER A 56 -4.83 7.63 -0.14
C SER A 56 -6.22 8.27 -0.06
N MET A 57 -7.02 8.16 -1.13
CA MET A 57 -8.40 8.66 -1.17
C MET A 57 -9.28 7.96 -0.15
N ASN A 58 -9.13 6.65 0.03
CA ASN A 58 -9.83 5.89 1.06
C ASN A 58 -9.52 6.41 2.48
N ILE A 59 -8.24 6.71 2.77
CA ILE A 59 -7.86 7.29 4.06
C ILE A 59 -8.41 8.72 4.21
N LYS A 60 -8.31 9.54 3.16
CA LYS A 60 -8.83 10.92 3.14
C LYS A 60 -10.33 10.94 3.42
N ARG A 61 -11.10 10.09 2.73
CA ARG A 61 -12.53 9.90 2.96
C ARG A 61 -12.85 9.60 4.43
N LEU A 62 -12.10 8.70 5.08
CA LEU A 62 -12.30 8.39 6.50
C LEU A 62 -12.04 9.60 7.41
N ILE A 63 -11.03 10.42 7.08
CA ILE A 63 -10.67 11.63 7.80
C ILE A 63 -11.75 12.70 7.64
N ASP A 64 -12.28 12.87 6.43
CA ASP A 64 -13.26 13.91 6.10
C ASP A 64 -14.62 13.60 6.72
N ILE A 65 -15.04 12.33 6.73
CA ILE A 65 -16.27 11.87 7.43
C ILE A 65 -16.17 12.07 8.96
N GLY A 66 -14.96 12.15 9.53
CA GLY A 66 -14.76 12.36 10.97
C GLY A 66 -14.98 11.10 11.82
N CYS A 67 -15.08 9.91 11.22
CA CYS A 67 -15.21 8.66 11.96
C CYS A 67 -14.00 8.39 12.88
N TYR A 68 -14.16 7.52 13.90
CA TYR A 68 -13.07 7.19 14.82
C TYR A 68 -11.77 6.80 14.10
N ARG A 69 -11.86 5.95 13.07
CA ARG A 69 -10.70 5.55 12.25
C ARG A 69 -10.01 6.76 11.61
N GLY A 70 -10.78 7.70 11.06
CA GLY A 70 -10.28 8.94 10.49
C GLY A 70 -9.53 9.79 11.52
N LEU A 71 -10.09 9.96 12.72
CA LEU A 71 -9.43 10.68 13.81
C LEU A 71 -8.10 10.04 14.20
N ARG A 72 -8.02 8.70 14.22
CA ARG A 72 -6.77 7.97 14.48
C ARG A 72 -5.75 8.16 13.36
N HIS A 73 -6.17 8.10 12.10
CA HIS A 73 -5.32 8.40 10.94
C HIS A 73 -4.77 9.83 11.00
N ARG A 74 -5.62 10.83 11.28
CA ARG A 74 -5.23 12.25 11.42
C ARG A 74 -4.19 12.46 12.54
N ARG A 75 -4.36 11.78 13.67
CA ARG A 75 -3.44 11.85 14.83
C ARG A 75 -2.17 10.99 14.68
N GLY A 76 -2.04 10.21 13.62
CA GLY A 76 -0.89 9.29 13.44
C GLY A 76 -0.84 8.18 14.49
N LEU A 77 -2.00 7.69 14.94
CA LEU A 77 -2.11 6.64 15.95
C LEU A 77 -2.57 5.32 15.33
N PRO A 78 -2.32 4.17 15.99
CA PRO A 78 -2.89 2.88 15.58
C PRO A 78 -4.41 2.93 15.47
N VAL A 79 -4.94 2.30 14.42
CA VAL A 79 -6.34 2.42 13.96
C VAL A 79 -7.17 1.17 14.30
N ARG A 80 -6.54 0.03 14.64
CA ARG A 80 -7.23 -1.25 14.90
C ARG A 80 -7.25 -1.61 16.39
N GLY A 81 -7.42 -0.60 17.26
CA GLY A 81 -7.54 -0.82 18.72
C GLY A 81 -6.26 -1.23 19.46
N GLN A 82 -5.09 -1.15 18.82
CA GLN A 82 -3.84 -1.51 19.50
C GLN A 82 -3.52 -0.58 20.68
N ARG A 83 -2.93 -1.14 21.74
CA ARG A 83 -2.47 -0.40 22.94
C ARG A 83 -1.50 0.73 22.56
N THR A 84 -1.80 1.96 22.96
CA THR A 84 -0.96 3.13 22.63
C THR A 84 -0.08 3.66 23.75
N LYS A 85 -0.19 3.10 24.97
CA LYS A 85 0.60 3.54 26.13
C LYS A 85 2.10 3.29 25.94
N THR A 86 2.47 2.12 25.42
CA THR A 86 3.88 1.69 25.27
C THR A 86 4.29 1.54 23.80
N ASN A 87 3.80 0.50 23.13
CA ASN A 87 4.34 0.02 21.85
C ASN A 87 3.47 0.46 20.65
N ALA A 88 3.73 1.66 20.14
CA ALA A 88 3.05 2.18 18.95
C ALA A 88 4.01 2.90 17.97
N ARG A 89 5.30 2.56 18.00
CA ARG A 89 6.37 3.32 17.31
C ARG A 89 6.28 3.27 15.79
N THR A 90 5.85 2.17 15.19
CA THR A 90 5.61 2.10 13.73
C THR A 90 4.61 3.14 13.24
N ARG A 91 3.66 3.58 14.09
CA ARG A 91 2.71 4.67 13.77
C ARG A 91 3.12 6.03 14.33
N LYS A 92 3.65 6.07 15.55
CA LYS A 92 4.04 7.31 16.25
C LYS A 92 5.35 7.92 15.75
N GLY A 93 6.20 7.13 15.08
CA GLY A 93 7.57 7.51 14.74
C GLY A 93 8.58 7.19 15.86
N PRO A 94 9.88 7.48 15.61
CA PRO A 94 10.98 7.24 16.53
C PRO A 94 10.77 7.87 17.92
N LYS A 95 11.45 7.33 18.94
CA LYS A 95 11.42 7.88 20.30
C LYS A 95 12.15 9.23 20.30
N GLY A 96 11.48 10.31 20.72
CA GLY A 96 12.02 11.69 20.72
C GLY A 96 11.41 12.59 19.63
N GLN A 97 11.06 12.04 18.47
CA GLN A 97 10.25 12.73 17.46
C GLN A 97 8.77 12.39 17.64
N GLY A 98 8.27 12.51 18.87
CA GLY A 98 6.82 12.58 19.02
C GLY A 98 6.39 13.85 18.31
N LYS A 99 5.66 13.75 17.19
CA LYS A 99 5.04 14.91 16.55
C LYS A 99 4.54 15.81 17.66
N ALA A 100 5.13 17.01 17.77
CA ALA A 100 4.67 18.04 18.67
C ALA A 100 3.14 18.06 18.57
N ARG A 101 2.45 18.19 19.71
CA ARG A 101 1.02 18.52 19.71
C ARG A 101 0.86 19.61 18.65
N LYS A 102 0.28 19.29 17.48
CA LYS A 102 -0.19 20.31 16.55
C LYS A 102 -1.38 20.90 17.28
N THR A 103 -1.11 21.85 18.16
CA THR A 103 -2.11 22.81 18.62
C THR A 103 -2.68 23.42 17.35
N LEU A 104 -3.99 23.27 17.17
CA LEU A 104 -4.72 24.08 16.22
C LEU A 104 -4.47 25.52 16.65
N LYS A 105 -3.62 26.27 15.94
CA LYS A 105 -3.65 27.72 16.03
C LYS A 105 -4.96 28.14 15.37
N VAL A 106 -5.94 28.46 16.19
CA VAL A 106 -7.07 29.28 15.80
C VAL A 106 -6.55 30.71 15.88
N GLY A 107 -6.47 31.35 14.73
CA GLY A 107 -6.08 32.74 14.53
C GLY A 107 -6.63 33.17 13.19
#